data_AF-A0A8A2V8X3-F1
#
_entry.id   AF-A0A8A2V8X3-F1
#
_cell.length_a   1.000
_cell.length_b   1.000
_cell.length_c   1.000
_cell.angle_alpha   90.00
_cell.angle_beta   90.00
_cell.angle_gamma   90.00
#
_symmetry.space_group_name_H-M   'P 1'
#
loop_
_entity.id
_entity.type
_entity.pdbx_description
1 polymer ?
#
loop_
_entity_poly.entity_id
_entity_poly.type
_entity_poly.pdbx_seq_one_letter_code
_entity_poly.pdbx_strand_id
1 'polypeptide(L)' 'MTDANDERVDPERDADERRGGRECEVCGERVPAAVYREHLLKACPGR' A
#
# COMPACT_ATOMS: atom_id res chain seq x y z
N MET A 1 -5.85 -2.59 38.16
CA MET A 1 -6.32 -3.04 36.84
C MET A 1 -6.00 -1.93 35.86
N THR A 2 -4.85 -2.01 35.19
CA THR A 2 -4.51 -1.05 34.14
C THR A 2 -4.04 -1.87 32.96
N ASP A 3 -4.91 -1.94 31.97
CA ASP A 3 -4.75 -2.65 30.71
C ASP A 3 -3.63 -1.96 29.93
N ALA A 4 -2.48 -2.62 29.82
CA ALA A 4 -1.43 -2.24 28.89
C ALA A 4 -1.74 -2.93 27.56
N ASN A 5 -2.67 -2.34 26.80
CA ASN A 5 -2.86 -2.66 25.39
C ASN A 5 -1.61 -2.15 24.64
N ASP A 6 -0.57 -2.98 24.61
CA ASP A 6 0.56 -2.88 23.67
C ASP A 6 0.01 -3.20 22.28
N GLU A 7 -0.76 -2.24 21.74
CA GLU A 7 -1.16 -2.25 20.35
C GLU A 7 0.12 -2.02 19.55
N ARG A 8 0.71 -3.13 19.11
CA ARG A 8 1.83 -3.16 18.16
C ARG A 8 1.33 -2.59 16.83
N VAL A 9 1.18 -1.27 16.78
CA VAL A 9 0.98 -0.52 15.55
C VAL A 9 2.30 -0.63 14.81
N ASP A 10 2.42 -1.61 13.91
CA ASP A 10 3.56 -1.76 13.01
C ASP A 10 3.74 -0.43 12.23
N PRO A 11 4.70 0.44 12.60
CA PRO A 11 4.78 1.80 12.07
C PRO A 11 5.21 1.82 10.59
N GLU A 12 5.62 0.67 10.06
CA GLU A 12 6.06 0.50 8.68
C GLU A 12 4.89 0.44 7.70
N ARG A 13 3.68 0.04 8.13
CA ARG A 13 2.47 0.07 7.29
C ARG A 13 1.88 1.48 7.15
N ASP A 14 1.97 2.29 8.20
CA ASP A 14 1.40 3.64 8.25
C ASP A 14 2.15 4.68 7.39
N ALA A 15 3.45 4.48 7.14
CA ALA A 15 4.22 5.37 6.28
C ALA A 15 3.75 5.33 4.82
N ASP A 16 3.22 4.18 4.36
CA ASP A 16 2.70 3.99 3.01
C ASP A 16 1.28 4.59 2.85
N GLU A 17 0.46 4.53 3.89
CA GLU A 17 -0.89 5.12 3.91
C GLU A 17 -0.88 6.65 3.79
N ARG A 18 0.11 7.32 4.36
CA ARG A 18 0.27 8.79 4.20
C ARG A 18 0.70 9.22 2.81
N ARG A 19 1.15 8.27 1.97
CA ARG A 19 1.65 8.48 0.60
C ARG A 19 0.66 8.05 -0.48
N GLY A 20 -0.63 7.89 -0.19
CA GLY A 20 -1.68 7.81 -1.22
C GLY A 20 -1.40 6.79 -2.34
N GLY A 21 -1.00 5.58 -1.96
CA GLY A 21 -0.90 4.46 -2.90
C GLY A 21 -2.27 3.99 -3.38
N ARG A 22 -2.37 3.61 -4.66
CA ARG A 22 -3.54 2.94 -5.23
C ARG A 22 -3.24 1.45 -5.39
N GLU A 23 -4.18 0.61 -5.00
CA GLU A 23 -4.09 -0.83 -5.24
C GLU A 23 -4.27 -1.13 -6.73
N CYS A 24 -3.38 -1.95 -7.29
CA CYS A 24 -3.48 -2.44 -8.65
C CYS A 24 -4.55 -3.52 -8.75
N GLU A 25 -5.56 -3.29 -9.56
CA GLU A 25 -6.64 -4.26 -9.83
C GLU A 25 -6.18 -5.53 -10.56
N VAL A 26 -4.96 -5.53 -11.14
CA VAL A 26 -4.42 -6.66 -11.91
C VAL A 26 -3.66 -7.64 -11.01
N CYS A 27 -2.82 -7.13 -10.11
CA CYS A 27 -1.94 -7.95 -9.27
C CYS A 27 -2.22 -7.83 -7.76
N GLY A 28 -3.06 -6.89 -7.34
CA GLY A 28 -3.39 -6.62 -5.93
C GLY A 28 -2.28 -5.87 -5.16
N GLU A 29 -1.20 -5.43 -5.82
CA GLU A 29 -0.12 -4.71 -5.15
C GLU A 29 -0.50 -3.25 -4.88
N ARG A 30 -0.09 -2.71 -3.73
CA ARG A 30 -0.26 -1.29 -3.41
C ARG A 30 0.83 -0.48 -4.09
N VAL A 31 0.45 0.33 -5.07
CA VAL A 31 1.38 1.06 -5.94
C VAL A 31 1.18 2.57 -5.78
N PRO A 32 2.23 3.37 -5.62
CA PRO A 32 2.10 4.83 -5.48
C PRO A 32 1.38 5.44 -6.69
N ALA A 33 0.45 6.37 -6.46
CA ALA A 33 -0.35 6.99 -7.54
C ALA A 33 0.50 7.59 -8.66
N ALA A 34 1.69 8.12 -8.34
CA ALA A 34 2.64 8.68 -9.31
C ALA A 34 3.17 7.65 -10.33
N VAL A 35 3.31 6.39 -9.91
CA VAL A 35 3.85 5.30 -10.75
C VAL A 35 2.79 4.27 -11.15
N TYR A 36 1.54 4.40 -10.67
CA TYR A 36 0.44 3.48 -10.99
C TYR A 36 0.26 3.26 -12.49
N ARG A 37 0.31 4.35 -13.28
CA ARG A 37 0.19 4.27 -14.74
C ARG A 37 1.37 3.53 -15.39
N GLU A 38 2.58 3.76 -14.90
CA GLU A 38 3.76 3.05 -15.40
C GLU A 38 3.72 1.57 -15.01
N HIS A 39 3.30 1.26 -13.78
CA HIS A 39 3.11 -0.09 -13.28
C HIS A 39 2.12 -0.87 -14.15
N LEU A 40 0.96 -0.30 -14.49
CA LEU A 40 -0.01 -0.91 -15.40
C LEU A 40 0.54 -1.16 -16.82
N LEU A 41 1.53 -0.41 -17.27
CA LEU A 41 2.09 -0.57 -18.62
C LEU A 41 3.26 -1.55 -18.65
N LYS A 42 4.12 -1.53 -17.62
CA LYS A 42 5.37 -2.29 -17.58
C LYS A 42 5.29 -3.57 -16.75
N ALA A 43 4.70 -3.48 -15.56
CA ALA A 43 4.67 -4.56 -14.59
C ALA A 43 3.38 -5.39 -14.66
N CYS A 44 2.26 -4.74 -14.99
CA CYS A 44 0.94 -5.35 -15.08
C CYS A 44 0.23 -4.99 -16.39
N PRO A 45 0.81 -5.32 -17.56
CA PRO A 45 0.15 -5.11 -18.84
C PRO A 45 -1.15 -5.92 -18.83
N GLY A 46 -2.27 -5.21 -18.66
CA GLY A 46 -3.60 -5.79 -18.55
C GLY A 46 -3.82 -6.84 -19.62
N ARG A 47 -4.29 -8.02 -19.21
CA ARG A 47 -4.84 -9.01 -20.14
C ARG A 47 -6.13 -8.50 -20.76
#